data_AF-A0A8E7IVM6-F1
#
_entry.id   AF-A0A8E7IVM6-F1
#
_cell.length_a   1.000
_cell.length_b   1.000
_cell.length_c   1.000
_cell.angle_alpha   90.00
_cell.angle_beta   90.00
_cell.angle_gamma   90.00
#
_symmetry.space_group_name_H-M   'P 1'
#
loop_
_entity.id
_entity.type
_entity.pdbx_description
1 polymer ?
#
loop_
_entity_poly.entity_id
_entity_poly.type
_entity_poly.pdbx_seq_one_letter_code
_entity_poly.pdbx_strand_id
1 'polypeptide(L)'
;MVQNSFISLISQEEKEENRGSVEFQVFSWTNKIRRLTSHLELHRKDYSSQRGLRKILGKRQRLLSYLSKKKRVLYKYLINQLGIRESKTR
;
A
#
# COMPACT_ATOMS: atom_id res chain seq x y z
N MET A 1 -1.98 -4.88 21.82
CA MET A 1 -2.01 -3.44 21.52
C MET A 1 -0.69 -3.08 20.85
N VAL A 2 -0.61 -3.12 19.53
CA VAL A 2 0.63 -2.80 18.80
C VAL A 2 0.30 -1.75 17.73
N GLN A 3 0.79 -0.54 18.00
CA GLN A 3 1.09 0.58 17.11
C GLN A 3 0.02 1.00 16.09
N ASN A 4 -0.92 1.83 16.57
CA ASN A 4 -1.80 2.68 15.77
C ASN A 4 -1.17 4.05 15.40
N SER A 5 0.11 4.27 15.69
CA SER A 5 0.77 5.59 15.63
C SER A 5 0.98 6.13 14.21
N PHE A 6 1.06 5.27 13.18
CA PHE A 6 1.29 5.72 11.80
C PHE A 6 -0.01 6.05 11.05
N ILE A 7 -1.12 5.37 11.39
CA ILE A 7 -2.45 5.64 10.82
C ILE A 7 -2.99 6.98 11.33
N SER A 8 -2.75 7.31 12.60
CA SER A 8 -3.09 8.63 13.17
C SER A 8 -2.26 9.76 12.57
N LEU A 9 -0.99 9.51 12.23
CA LEU A 9 -0.09 10.52 11.63
C LEU A 9 -0.56 10.96 10.23
N ILE A 10 -1.02 10.00 9.40
CA ILE A 10 -1.57 10.31 8.07
C ILE A 10 -2.94 11.01 8.17
N SER A 11 -3.74 10.72 9.20
CA SER A 11 -4.98 11.46 9.47
C SER A 11 -4.75 12.89 9.99
N GLN A 12 -3.59 13.18 10.59
CA GLN A 12 -3.22 14.54 11.01
C GLN A 12 -2.59 15.39 9.90
N GLU A 13 -2.07 14.76 8.84
CA GLU A 13 -1.47 15.44 7.69
C GLU A 13 -2.45 15.59 6.52
N GLU A 14 -3.64 16.14 6.78
CA GLU A 14 -4.54 16.68 5.76
C GLU A 14 -3.98 17.93 5.06
N LYS A 15 -2.66 17.98 4.79
CA LYS A 15 -2.12 18.89 3.79
C LYS A 15 -2.28 18.24 2.42
N GLU A 16 -2.95 18.92 1.50
CA GLU A 16 -3.07 18.48 0.09
C GLU A 16 -1.71 18.13 -0.53
N GLU A 17 -0.64 18.78 -0.09
CA GLU A 17 0.76 18.52 -0.46
C GLU A 17 1.21 17.06 -0.24
N ASN A 18 0.73 16.40 0.82
CA ASN A 18 1.22 15.06 1.20
C ASN A 18 0.48 13.91 0.49
N ARG A 19 -0.63 14.17 -0.22
CA ARG A 19 -1.33 13.17 -1.04
C ARG A 19 -0.45 12.62 -2.17
N GLY A 20 0.51 13.42 -2.64
CA GLY A 20 1.47 13.04 -3.67
C GLY A 20 2.62 12.15 -3.17
N SER A 21 2.81 12.05 -1.85
CA SER A 21 3.92 11.27 -1.27
C SER A 21 3.81 9.77 -1.61
N VAL A 22 4.97 9.11 -1.74
CA VAL A 22 5.01 7.69 -2.08
C VAL A 22 4.44 6.85 -0.94
N GLU A 23 4.69 7.28 0.29
CA GLU A 23 4.19 6.68 1.54
C GLU A 23 2.66 6.67 1.57
N PHE A 24 2.03 7.83 1.34
CA PHE A 24 0.58 7.96 1.30
C PHE A 24 -0.05 7.10 0.19
N GLN A 25 0.54 7.12 -1.01
CA GLN A 25 0.04 6.31 -2.14
C GLN A 25 0.10 4.81 -1.83
N VAL A 26 1.20 4.33 -1.25
CA VAL A 26 1.34 2.91 -0.85
C VAL A 26 0.34 2.54 0.24
N PHE A 27 0.11 3.41 1.22
CA PHE A 27 -0.89 3.20 2.26
C PHE A 27 -2.31 3.12 1.67
N SER A 28 -2.69 4.11 0.85
CA SER A 28 -4.00 4.17 0.19
C SER A 28 -4.29 2.94 -0.67
N TRP A 29 -3.31 2.53 -1.49
CA TRP A 29 -3.45 1.30 -2.28
C TRP A 29 -3.50 0.04 -1.44
N THR A 30 -2.78 -0.01 -0.32
CA THR A 30 -2.83 -1.16 0.60
C THR A 30 -4.22 -1.30 1.23
N ASN A 31 -4.84 -0.20 1.66
CA ASN A 31 -6.21 -0.22 2.15
C ASN A 31 -7.22 -0.63 1.07
N LYS A 32 -7.05 -0.14 -0.16
CA LYS A 32 -7.89 -0.53 -1.29
C LYS A 32 -7.75 -2.00 -1.65
N ILE A 33 -6.53 -2.55 -1.61
CA ILE A 33 -6.26 -3.98 -1.82
C ILE A 33 -6.99 -4.79 -0.75
N ARG A 34 -6.85 -4.47 0.54
CA ARG A 34 -7.51 -5.18 1.64
C ARG A 34 -9.04 -5.24 1.43
N ARG A 35 -9.67 -4.10 1.12
CA ARG A 35 -11.11 -4.01 0.85
C ARG A 35 -11.54 -4.87 -0.36
N LEU A 36 -10.79 -4.78 -1.47
CA LEU A 36 -11.11 -5.55 -2.69
C LEU A 36 -10.88 -7.05 -2.50
N THR A 37 -9.88 -7.44 -1.71
CA THR A 37 -9.65 -8.85 -1.38
C THR A 37 -10.86 -9.44 -0.66
N SER A 38 -11.37 -8.78 0.39
CA SER A 38 -12.58 -9.22 1.09
C SER A 38 -13.83 -9.25 0.18
N HIS A 39 -13.96 -8.28 -0.74
CA HIS A 39 -15.04 -8.30 -1.73
C HIS A 39 -14.96 -9.52 -2.66
N LEU A 40 -13.76 -9.86 -3.16
CA LEU A 40 -13.55 -10.98 -4.08
C LEU A 40 -13.68 -12.35 -3.38
N GLU A 41 -13.50 -12.43 -2.07
CA GLU A 41 -13.76 -13.65 -1.30
C GLU A 41 -15.25 -14.05 -1.39
N LEU A 42 -16.14 -13.06 -1.34
CA LEU A 42 -17.59 -13.23 -1.52
C LEU A 42 -17.97 -13.38 -3.00
N HIS A 43 -17.34 -12.59 -3.88
CA HIS A 43 -17.65 -12.52 -5.32
C HIS A 43 -16.54 -13.14 -6.18
N ARG A 44 -16.32 -14.45 -6.03
CA ARG A 44 -15.19 -15.15 -6.69
C ARG A 44 -15.20 -15.10 -8.23
N LYS A 45 -16.36 -14.88 -8.85
CA LYS A 45 -16.54 -14.82 -10.31
C LYS A 45 -16.38 -13.40 -10.90
N ASP A 46 -16.11 -12.37 -10.08
CA ASP A 46 -15.86 -11.02 -10.58
C ASP A 46 -14.43 -10.86 -11.11
N TYR A 47 -14.24 -11.25 -12.37
CA TYR A 47 -12.96 -11.14 -13.07
C TYR A 47 -12.58 -9.70 -13.41
N SER A 48 -13.55 -8.79 -13.53
CA SER A 48 -13.32 -7.37 -13.82
C SER A 48 -12.64 -6.68 -12.64
N SER A 49 -13.17 -6.89 -11.44
CA SER A 49 -12.56 -6.40 -10.20
C SER A 49 -11.22 -7.07 -9.91
N GLN A 50 -11.09 -8.37 -10.19
CA GLN A 50 -9.81 -9.07 -10.04
C GLN A 50 -8.72 -8.47 -10.96
N ARG A 51 -9.06 -8.12 -12.20
CA ARG A 51 -8.14 -7.42 -13.12
C ARG A 51 -7.74 -6.05 -12.57
N GLY A 52 -8.69 -5.30 -12.02
CA GLY A 52 -8.44 -4.03 -11.33
C GLY A 52 -7.50 -4.17 -10.15
N LEU A 53 -7.72 -5.19 -9.31
CA LEU A 53 -6.87 -5.51 -8.16
C LEU A 53 -5.42 -5.78 -8.59
N ARG A 54 -5.21 -6.61 -9.63
CA ARG A 54 -3.87 -6.90 -10.16
C ARG A 54 -3.15 -5.64 -10.64
N LYS A 55 -3.87 -4.70 -11.28
CA LYS A 55 -3.31 -3.41 -11.70
C LYS A 55 -2.83 -2.58 -10.50
N ILE A 56 -3.64 -2.50 -9.44
CA ILE A 56 -3.28 -1.75 -8.21
C ILE A 56 -2.07 -2.40 -7.53
N LEU A 57 -2.04 -3.73 -7.47
CA LEU A 57 -0.93 -4.47 -6.88
C LEU A 57 0.38 -4.23 -7.63
N GLY A 58 0.34 -4.21 -8.96
CA GLY A 58 1.50 -3.87 -9.80
C GLY A 58 1.98 -2.42 -9.63
N LYS A 59 1.06 -1.45 -9.52
CA LYS A 59 1.41 -0.05 -9.23
C LYS A 59 2.11 0.07 -7.87
N ARG A 60 1.57 -0.56 -6.82
CA ARG A 60 2.17 -0.57 -5.48
C ARG A 60 3.57 -1.20 -5.47
N GLN A 61 3.74 -2.32 -6.19
CA GLN A 61 5.05 -2.97 -6.35
C GLN A 61 6.09 -1.99 -6.93
N ARG A 62 5.73 -1.25 -7.98
CA ARG A 62 6.65 -0.28 -8.62
C ARG A 62 7.05 0.86 -7.68
N LEU A 63 6.11 1.40 -6.91
CA LEU A 63 6.41 2.44 -5.90
C LEU A 63 7.33 1.92 -4.80
N LEU A 64 7.08 0.71 -4.31
CA LEU A 64 7.94 0.07 -3.30
C LEU A 64 9.36 -0.17 -3.84
N SER A 65 9.49 -0.63 -5.09
CA SER A 65 10.79 -0.77 -5.76
C SER A 65 11.51 0.56 -6.00
N TYR A 66 10.76 1.65 -6.23
CA TYR A 66 11.34 2.99 -6.30
C TYR A 66 11.84 3.44 -4.93
N LEU A 67 11.03 3.26 -3.89
CA LEU A 67 11.35 3.69 -2.54
C LEU A 67 12.51 2.87 -1.94
N SER A 68 12.61 1.58 -2.26
CA SER A 68 13.74 0.73 -1.85
C SER A 68 15.06 1.19 -2.45
N LYS A 69 15.07 1.68 -3.70
CA LYS A 69 16.25 2.25 -4.36
C LYS A 69 16.63 3.62 -3.80
N LYS A 70 15.64 4.48 -3.53
CA LYS A 70 15.88 5.87 -3.10
C LYS A 70 16.18 6.00 -1.60
N LYS A 71 15.40 5.33 -0.74
CA LYS A 71 15.44 5.46 0.72
C LYS A 71 15.15 4.11 1.40
N ARG A 72 16.19 3.29 1.58
CA ARG A 72 16.07 1.95 2.16
C ARG A 72 15.50 1.90 3.58
N VAL A 73 15.83 2.89 4.42
CA VAL A 73 15.31 2.98 5.81
C VAL A 73 13.80 3.19 5.82
N LEU A 74 13.30 4.15 5.04
CA LEU A 74 11.87 4.39 4.90
C LEU A 74 11.15 3.18 4.30
N TYR A 75 11.77 2.49 3.33
CA TYR A 75 11.21 1.27 2.75
C TYR A 75 10.97 0.21 3.82
N LYS A 76 12.00 -0.12 4.62
CA LYS A 76 11.90 -1.11 5.69
C LYS A 76 10.85 -0.72 6.73
N TYR A 77 10.83 0.56 7.10
CA TYR A 77 9.83 1.08 8.03
C TYR A 77 8.41 0.91 7.48
N LEU A 78 8.17 1.33 6.24
CA LEU A 78 6.85 1.30 5.60
C LEU A 78 6.30 -0.13 5.42
N ILE A 79 7.13 -1.08 4.99
CA ILE A 79 6.70 -2.48 4.82
C ILE A 79 6.36 -3.13 6.16
N ASN A 80 7.11 -2.83 7.22
CA ASN A 80 6.88 -3.37 8.56
C ASN A 80 5.57 -2.82 9.14
N GLN A 81 5.33 -1.52 9.01
CA GLN A 81 4.10 -0.88 9.46
C GLN A 81 2.86 -1.41 8.72
N LEU A 82 2.96 -1.62 7.41
CA LEU A 82 1.82 -2.06 6.59
C LEU A 82 1.65 -3.59 6.53
N GLY A 83 2.58 -4.37 7.10
CA GLY A 83 2.60 -5.82 7.02
C GLY A 83 2.73 -6.33 5.57
N ILE A 84 3.50 -5.63 4.74
CA ILE A 84 3.71 -6.00 3.34
C ILE A 84 4.92 -6.93 3.24
N ARG A 85 4.76 -8.06 2.54
CA ARG A 85 5.86 -8.98 2.26
C ARG A 85 6.96 -8.27 1.46
N GLU A 86 8.21 -8.48 1.87
CA GLU A 86 9.37 -7.97 1.12
C GLU A 86 9.33 -8.43 -0.34
N SER A 87 9.45 -7.47 -1.26
CA SER A 87 9.59 -7.80 -2.67
C SER A 87 11.01 -8.34 -2.91
N LYS A 88 11.10 -9.49 -3.59
CA LYS A 88 12.37 -9.92 -4.18
C LYS A 88 12.70 -8.91 -5.28
N THR A 89 13.59 -7.97 -4.98
CA THR A 89 14.15 -7.09 -6.00
C THR A 89 15.05 -7.98 -6.85
N ARG A 90 14.65 -8.27 -8.09
CA ARG A 90 15.56 -8.83 -9.10
C ARG A 90 16.41 -7.69 -9.66
#